data_AF-A0A518BL18-F1
#
_entry.id   AF-A0A518BL18-F1
#
_cell.length_a   1.000
_cell.length_b   1.000
_cell.length_c   1.000
_cell.angle_alpha   90.00
_cell.angle_beta   90.00
_cell.angle_gamma   90.00
#
_symmetry.space_group_name_H-M   'P 1'
#
loop_
_entity.id
_entity.type
_entity.pdbx_description
1 polymer ?
#
loop_
_entity_poly.entity_id
_entity_poly.type
_entity_poly.pdbx_seq_one_letter_code
_entity_poly.pdbx_strand_id
1 'polypeptide(L)'
;MKYLDHDEQWYPYHGPRAGTGTPLGWTKTRRGARLSVDPFDGGWADDLIDRAFAIMALCPQHTFQVLTAHPERMREYLTAPFRVGDEIAEAVRRINAERMSEVEHWAADHDVPAWPLPNVWLGVKVGNQAEADERIPHLLDTPAALRFVVYEPTGAVDFLYLQPVDPPTEIDAINGTHGVLRPHGGTCAKLDWIIIQGQTGRKAKPCDVDWFRSVVEQCKAAEVPCFVRGLGSHPFCGKYEHALGLREATAYTARCSMDVHHPKGADPSEWPEDLRRVRQFPKGMEVQP
;
A
#
# COMPACT_ATOMS: atom_id res chain seq x y z
N MET A 1 -6.33 -21.83 24.06
CA MET A 1 -5.77 -21.33 22.79
C MET A 1 -6.62 -20.13 22.34
N LYS A 2 -6.48 -19.01 23.04
CA LYS A 2 -7.17 -17.75 22.77
C LYS A 2 -6.07 -16.74 22.55
N TYR A 3 -5.86 -16.28 21.32
CA TYR A 3 -5.34 -14.94 20.96
C TYR A 3 -5.37 -14.83 19.42
N LEU A 4 -6.60 -14.84 18.92
CA LEU A 4 -7.11 -13.95 17.86
C LEU A 4 -8.51 -13.54 18.35
N ASP A 5 -8.59 -13.02 19.58
CA ASP A 5 -9.87 -12.74 20.26
C ASP A 5 -10.05 -11.21 20.33
N HIS A 6 -10.42 -10.63 19.18
CA HIS A 6 -11.34 -9.51 19.00
C HIS A 6 -11.49 -9.25 17.48
N ASP A 7 -12.40 -10.02 16.89
CA ASP A 7 -12.88 -9.93 15.50
C ASP A 7 -11.87 -10.24 14.38
N GLU A 8 -12.29 -11.10 13.47
CA GLU A 8 -11.56 -11.60 12.30
C GLU A 8 -11.38 -10.51 11.23
N GLN A 9 -10.46 -9.58 11.42
CA GLN A 9 -10.42 -8.35 10.63
C GLN A 9 -9.67 -8.46 9.29
N TRP A 10 -10.26 -9.16 8.33
CA TRP A 10 -9.92 -9.01 6.91
C TRP A 10 -11.01 -8.19 6.22
N TYR A 11 -10.69 -7.00 5.68
CA TYR A 11 -11.68 -6.15 5.01
C TYR A 11 -11.47 -6.12 3.49
N PRO A 12 -12.49 -6.45 2.68
CA PRO A 12 -12.43 -6.23 1.25
C PRO A 12 -12.49 -4.72 0.93
N TYR A 13 -11.69 -4.27 -0.04
CA TYR A 13 -11.62 -2.87 -0.49
C TYR A 13 -12.95 -2.30 -1.04
N HIS A 14 -13.95 -3.14 -1.33
CA HIS A 14 -15.27 -2.72 -1.83
C HIS A 14 -16.45 -3.27 -0.99
N GLY A 15 -17.20 -2.38 -0.33
CA GLY A 15 -18.59 -2.61 0.11
C GLY A 15 -18.83 -2.63 1.64
N PRO A 16 -20.00 -2.14 2.12
CA PRO A 16 -20.40 -2.23 3.52
C PRO A 16 -20.90 -3.66 3.82
N ARG A 17 -20.35 -4.27 4.88
CA ARG A 17 -20.53 -5.67 5.32
C ARG A 17 -19.53 -6.63 4.67
N ALA A 18 -18.35 -6.72 5.26
CA ALA A 18 -17.51 -7.90 5.15
C ALA A 18 -18.29 -9.11 5.70
N GLY A 19 -18.14 -10.27 5.06
CA GLY A 19 -18.62 -11.51 5.66
C GLY A 19 -17.75 -11.78 6.87
N THR A 20 -18.37 -12.06 8.02
CA THR A 20 -17.70 -12.64 9.19
C THR A 20 -17.00 -13.93 8.75
N GLY A 21 -15.71 -14.11 9.05
CA GLY A 21 -14.94 -15.30 8.71
C GLY A 21 -13.55 -15.03 8.11
N THR A 22 -12.64 -15.98 8.33
CA THR A 22 -11.28 -15.97 7.76
C THR A 22 -11.27 -16.19 6.23
N PRO A 23 -10.20 -15.77 5.50
CA PRO A 23 -10.09 -15.95 4.06
C PRO A 23 -10.27 -17.40 3.58
N LEU A 24 -9.92 -18.38 4.42
CA LEU A 24 -10.09 -19.81 4.15
C LEU A 24 -11.56 -20.22 3.98
N GLY A 25 -12.50 -19.48 4.56
CA GLY A 25 -13.94 -19.73 4.49
C GLY A 25 -14.68 -18.89 3.44
N TRP A 26 -13.99 -18.02 2.71
CA TRP A 26 -14.64 -17.14 1.74
C TRP A 26 -14.99 -17.87 0.45
N THR A 27 -16.28 -17.85 0.10
CA THR A 27 -16.79 -18.47 -1.14
C THR A 27 -16.68 -17.58 -2.37
N LYS A 28 -16.58 -16.26 -2.17
CA LYS A 28 -16.42 -15.28 -3.26
C LYS A 28 -14.98 -14.80 -3.33
N THR A 29 -14.39 -14.86 -4.52
CA THR A 29 -13.10 -14.24 -4.82
C THR A 29 -13.08 -12.78 -4.40
N ARG A 30 -12.11 -12.42 -3.55
CA ARG A 30 -11.85 -11.04 -3.14
C ARG A 30 -10.60 -10.52 -3.85
N ARG A 31 -10.71 -9.37 -4.53
CA ARG A 31 -9.58 -8.66 -5.13
C ARG A 31 -9.30 -7.42 -4.29
N GLY A 32 -8.17 -7.39 -3.57
CA GLY A 32 -7.80 -6.31 -2.66
C GLY A 32 -8.37 -6.47 -1.23
N ALA A 33 -8.32 -7.69 -0.68
CA ALA A 33 -8.54 -7.87 0.75
C ALA A 33 -7.36 -7.26 1.53
N ARG A 34 -7.62 -6.31 2.42
CA ARG A 34 -6.57 -5.67 3.22
C ARG A 34 -6.60 -6.18 4.65
N LEU A 35 -5.42 -6.43 5.21
CA LEU A 35 -5.27 -6.57 6.66
C LEU A 35 -5.74 -5.28 7.36
N SER A 36 -6.54 -5.40 8.40
CA SER A 36 -7.07 -4.22 9.11
C SER A 36 -6.04 -3.52 9.99
N VAL A 37 -5.01 -4.24 10.38
CA VAL A 37 -3.92 -3.81 11.26
C VAL A 37 -2.61 -3.91 10.50
N ASP A 38 -1.65 -3.08 10.89
CA ASP A 38 -0.29 -3.14 10.38
C ASP A 38 0.43 -4.33 11.05
N PRO A 39 0.75 -5.42 10.34
CA PRO A 39 1.39 -6.58 10.95
C PRO A 39 2.86 -6.32 11.32
N PHE A 40 3.43 -5.17 10.93
CA PHE A 40 4.84 -4.85 11.18
C PHE A 40 5.04 -3.71 12.19
N ASP A 41 3.98 -3.28 12.89
CA ASP A 41 4.03 -2.21 13.91
C ASP A 41 4.66 -2.63 15.24
N GLY A 42 5.20 -3.85 15.33
CA GLY A 42 5.77 -4.44 16.54
C GLY A 42 4.74 -5.08 17.48
N GLY A 43 3.44 -4.95 17.20
CA GLY A 43 2.40 -5.63 17.96
C GLY A 43 2.25 -7.11 17.63
N TRP A 44 2.74 -7.54 16.46
CA TRP A 44 2.69 -8.93 16.01
C TRP A 44 4.03 -9.63 16.24
N ALA A 45 3.97 -10.82 16.83
CA ALA A 45 5.08 -11.75 16.83
C ALA A 45 5.24 -12.40 15.45
N ASP A 46 6.45 -12.85 15.12
CA ASP A 46 6.76 -13.41 13.80
C ASP A 46 5.87 -14.60 13.42
N ASP A 47 5.54 -15.47 14.36
CA ASP A 47 4.69 -16.64 14.13
C ASP A 47 3.26 -16.26 13.71
N LEU A 48 2.78 -15.09 14.14
CA LEU A 48 1.51 -14.53 13.67
C LEU A 48 1.62 -14.00 12.24
N ILE A 49 2.75 -13.40 11.89
CA ILE A 49 3.03 -12.94 10.52
C ILE A 49 3.17 -14.17 9.60
N ASP A 50 3.88 -15.21 10.02
CA ASP A 50 4.01 -16.49 9.31
C ASP A 50 2.63 -17.08 9.03
N ARG A 51 1.76 -17.13 10.06
CA ARG A 51 0.38 -17.61 9.93
C ARG A 51 -0.43 -16.79 8.93
N ALA A 52 -0.28 -15.46 8.93
CA ALA A 52 -0.99 -14.60 7.99
C ALA A 52 -0.56 -14.85 6.55
N PHE A 53 0.75 -14.91 6.28
CA PHE A 53 1.26 -15.22 4.94
C PHE A 53 0.91 -16.65 4.49
N ALA A 54 0.89 -17.63 5.40
CA ALA A 54 0.42 -18.98 5.11
C ALA A 54 -1.06 -19.02 4.68
N ILE A 55 -1.93 -18.24 5.32
CA ILE A 55 -3.33 -18.08 4.89
C ILE A 55 -3.39 -17.46 3.49
N MET A 56 -2.59 -16.43 3.20
CA MET A 56 -2.56 -15.80 1.89
C MET A 56 -2.09 -16.79 0.80
N ALA A 57 -1.10 -17.62 1.11
CA ALA A 57 -0.59 -18.68 0.23
C ALA A 57 -1.63 -19.77 -0.05
N LEU A 58 -2.41 -20.16 0.97
CA LEU A 58 -3.51 -21.13 0.86
C LEU A 58 -4.76 -20.58 0.14
N CYS A 59 -4.81 -19.28 -0.12
CA CYS A 59 -5.92 -18.60 -0.77
C CYS A 59 -5.51 -17.90 -2.08
N PRO A 60 -4.92 -18.61 -3.08
CA PRO A 60 -4.41 -18.00 -4.31
C PRO A 60 -5.51 -17.36 -5.17
N GLN A 61 -6.76 -17.76 -4.99
CA GLN A 61 -7.92 -17.15 -5.64
C GLN A 61 -8.25 -15.74 -5.11
N HIS A 62 -7.60 -15.28 -4.04
CA HIS A 62 -7.79 -13.95 -3.45
C HIS A 62 -6.54 -13.10 -3.62
N THR A 63 -6.71 -11.81 -3.82
CA THR A 63 -5.61 -10.84 -3.80
C THR A 63 -5.61 -10.10 -2.48
N PHE A 64 -4.45 -10.08 -1.82
CA PHE A 64 -4.23 -9.45 -0.52
C PHE A 64 -3.37 -8.20 -0.63
N GLN A 65 -3.69 -7.20 0.19
CA GLN A 65 -2.88 -6.00 0.38
C GLN A 65 -2.37 -5.98 1.82
N VAL A 66 -1.05 -5.91 1.96
CA VAL A 66 -0.37 -5.66 3.24
C VAL A 66 0.14 -4.23 3.20
N LEU A 67 -0.39 -3.39 4.07
CA LEU A 67 -0.03 -1.98 4.18
C LEU A 67 0.64 -1.74 5.53
N THR A 68 1.80 -1.09 5.53
CA THR A 68 2.55 -0.81 6.75
C THR A 68 3.08 0.62 6.79
N ALA A 69 3.28 1.14 7.99
CA ALA A 69 4.08 2.34 8.25
C ALA A 69 5.52 2.00 8.72
N HIS A 70 5.84 0.70 8.85
CA HIS A 70 7.09 0.14 9.38
C HIS A 70 7.77 -0.77 8.33
N PRO A 71 8.13 -0.23 7.15
CA PRO A 71 8.64 -1.03 6.06
C PRO A 71 10.03 -1.61 6.29
N GLU A 72 10.83 -1.03 7.18
CA GLU A 72 12.11 -1.58 7.63
C GLU A 72 11.90 -2.96 8.26
N ARG A 73 10.87 -3.09 9.10
CA ARG A 73 10.50 -4.34 9.76
C ARG A 73 9.91 -5.34 8.76
N MET A 74 9.07 -4.87 7.84
CA MET A 74 8.58 -5.69 6.73
C MET A 74 9.72 -6.24 5.87
N ARG A 75 10.69 -5.40 5.50
CA ARG A 75 11.86 -5.79 4.70
C ARG A 75 12.69 -6.83 5.44
N GLU A 76 13.02 -6.57 6.71
CA GLU A 76 13.78 -7.51 7.55
C GLU A 76 13.10 -8.88 7.60
N TYR A 77 11.79 -8.91 7.86
CA TYR A 77 11.03 -10.14 7.94
C TYR A 77 10.99 -10.90 6.59
N LEU A 78 10.69 -10.21 5.48
CA LEU A 78 10.53 -10.84 4.16
C LEU A 78 11.85 -11.13 3.43
N THR A 79 12.98 -10.69 3.97
CA THR A 79 14.33 -11.03 3.48
C THR A 79 15.10 -11.94 4.44
N ALA A 80 14.55 -12.24 5.61
CA ALA A 80 15.16 -13.12 6.58
C ALA A 80 15.38 -14.53 5.98
N PRO A 81 16.60 -15.08 6.08
CA PRO A 81 16.87 -16.46 5.71
C PRO A 81 15.91 -17.41 6.45
N PHE A 82 15.48 -18.49 5.78
CA PHE A 82 14.61 -19.54 6.31
C PHE A 82 13.14 -19.13 6.60
N ARG A 83 12.79 -17.85 6.79
CA ARG A 83 11.39 -17.45 7.04
C ARG A 83 10.48 -17.74 5.86
N VAL A 84 10.79 -17.13 4.73
CA VAL A 84 9.98 -17.20 3.51
C VAL A 84 9.85 -18.62 2.96
N GLY A 85 10.87 -19.45 3.13
CA GLY A 85 10.95 -20.81 2.61
C GLY A 85 10.50 -21.89 3.59
N ASP A 86 10.84 -21.77 4.88
CA ASP A 86 10.66 -22.87 5.85
C ASP A 86 9.54 -22.55 6.86
N GLU A 87 9.57 -21.37 7.50
CA GLU A 87 8.60 -21.03 8.56
C GLU A 87 7.19 -20.82 8.00
N ILE A 88 7.05 -20.12 6.88
CA ILE A 88 5.76 -19.99 6.19
C ILE A 88 5.25 -21.36 5.71
N ALA A 89 6.15 -22.24 5.24
CA ALA A 89 5.79 -23.61 4.85
C ALA A 89 5.26 -24.42 6.04
N GLU A 90 5.92 -24.30 7.18
CA GLU A 90 5.52 -24.98 8.41
C GLU A 90 4.19 -24.44 8.92
N ALA A 91 3.95 -23.13 8.83
CA ALA A 91 2.66 -22.53 9.12
C ALA A 91 1.55 -23.04 8.17
N VAL A 92 1.83 -23.19 6.88
CA VAL A 92 0.92 -23.83 5.91
C VAL A 92 0.60 -25.27 6.32
N ARG A 93 1.62 -26.08 6.63
CA ARG A 93 1.45 -27.46 7.09
C ARG A 93 0.60 -27.53 8.36
N ARG A 94 0.85 -26.66 9.33
CA ARG A 94 0.10 -26.58 10.59
C ARG A 94 -1.37 -26.24 10.36
N ILE A 95 -1.67 -25.23 9.54
CA ILE A 95 -3.04 -24.85 9.20
C ILE A 95 -3.76 -26.01 8.50
N ASN A 96 -3.10 -26.69 7.55
CA ASN A 96 -3.68 -27.84 6.89
C ASN A 96 -3.92 -29.00 7.87
N ALA A 97 -3.00 -29.30 8.78
CA ALA A 97 -3.18 -30.32 9.81
C ALA A 97 -4.34 -29.98 10.76
N GLU A 98 -4.47 -28.72 11.19
CA GLU A 98 -5.60 -28.21 11.99
C GLU A 98 -6.94 -28.40 11.26
N ARG A 99 -6.96 -28.23 9.94
CA ARG A 99 -8.17 -28.45 9.11
C ARG A 99 -8.43 -29.92 8.80
N MET A 100 -7.38 -30.73 8.73
CA MET A 100 -7.43 -32.15 8.37
C MET A 100 -7.73 -33.07 9.54
N SER A 101 -7.91 -32.58 10.77
CA SER A 101 -8.46 -33.37 11.87
C SER A 101 -9.91 -33.87 11.64
N GLU A 102 -10.47 -33.67 10.44
CA GLU A 102 -11.76 -34.21 9.99
C GLU A 102 -11.67 -35.25 8.83
N VAL A 103 -10.50 -35.52 8.21
CA VAL A 103 -10.39 -36.52 7.14
C VAL A 103 -9.03 -37.24 7.16
N GLU A 104 -9.04 -38.57 7.28
CA GLU A 104 -7.86 -39.44 7.21
C GLU A 104 -7.09 -39.30 5.89
N HIS A 105 -5.76 -39.18 6.02
CA HIS A 105 -4.74 -39.37 5.00
C HIS A 105 -4.85 -38.51 3.73
N TRP A 106 -3.91 -37.56 3.61
CA TRP A 106 -2.91 -37.47 2.53
C TRP A 106 -2.01 -36.28 2.89
N ALA A 107 -0.76 -36.54 3.31
CA ALA A 107 0.27 -35.53 3.41
C ALA A 107 0.68 -35.15 1.98
N ALA A 108 -0.10 -34.30 1.33
CA ALA A 108 0.34 -33.67 0.12
C ALA A 108 1.40 -32.63 0.53
N ASP A 109 2.65 -32.90 0.14
CA ASP A 109 3.71 -31.91 0.03
C ASP A 109 3.16 -30.72 -0.76
N HIS A 110 2.61 -29.74 -0.04
CA HIS A 110 2.33 -28.45 -0.61
C HIS A 110 3.60 -27.65 -0.41
N ASP A 111 4.49 -27.72 -1.41
CA ASP A 111 5.58 -26.76 -1.58
C ASP A 111 4.99 -25.35 -1.39
N VAL A 112 5.72 -24.51 -0.64
CA VAL A 112 5.39 -23.08 -0.57
C VAL A 112 5.30 -22.57 -2.01
N PRO A 113 4.24 -21.82 -2.39
CA PRO A 113 4.15 -21.27 -3.73
C PRO A 113 5.40 -20.45 -4.08
N ALA A 114 5.67 -20.29 -5.37
CA ALA A 114 6.75 -19.43 -5.85
C ALA A 114 6.74 -18.07 -5.13
N TRP A 115 7.89 -17.70 -4.55
CA TRP A 115 8.06 -16.43 -3.84
C TRP A 115 8.63 -15.35 -4.76
N PRO A 116 8.18 -14.08 -4.65
CA PRO A 116 7.11 -13.56 -3.80
C PRO A 116 5.73 -14.09 -4.19
N LEU A 117 4.84 -14.27 -3.20
CA LEU A 117 3.47 -14.76 -3.44
C LEU A 117 2.76 -13.85 -4.47
N PRO A 118 2.33 -14.37 -5.65
CA PRO A 118 1.79 -13.54 -6.73
C PRO A 118 0.52 -12.77 -6.35
N ASN A 119 -0.21 -13.27 -5.36
CA ASN A 119 -1.46 -12.72 -4.89
C ASN A 119 -1.32 -11.81 -3.65
N VAL A 120 -0.09 -11.54 -3.19
CA VAL A 120 0.18 -10.65 -2.06
C VAL A 120 0.88 -9.38 -2.54
N TRP A 121 0.24 -8.25 -2.30
CA TRP A 121 0.74 -6.94 -2.67
C TRP A 121 1.21 -6.21 -1.42
N LEU A 122 2.41 -5.64 -1.50
CA LEU A 122 3.04 -4.95 -0.39
C LEU A 122 2.99 -3.46 -0.62
N GLY A 123 2.69 -2.71 0.43
CA GLY A 123 2.67 -1.26 0.31
C GLY A 123 2.98 -0.53 1.58
N VAL A 124 3.35 0.73 1.39
CA VAL A 124 3.74 1.64 2.47
C VAL A 124 2.83 2.85 2.49
N LYS A 125 2.64 3.38 3.69
CA LYS A 125 1.93 4.63 3.91
C LYS A 125 2.92 5.78 4.01
N VAL A 126 2.68 6.87 3.27
CA VAL A 126 3.50 8.09 3.31
C VAL A 126 2.60 9.32 3.32
N GLY A 127 2.99 10.39 4.00
CA GLY A 127 2.23 11.64 4.02
C GLY A 127 2.98 12.86 3.51
N ASN A 128 4.31 12.79 3.36
CA ASN A 128 5.16 13.91 2.95
C ASN A 128 6.50 13.36 2.43
N GLN A 129 7.35 14.23 1.88
CA GLN A 129 8.63 13.84 1.28
C GLN A 129 9.54 13.08 2.26
N ALA A 130 9.66 13.52 3.52
CA ALA A 130 10.54 12.85 4.49
C ALA A 130 10.09 11.41 4.75
N GLU A 131 8.78 11.18 4.90
CA GLU A 131 8.25 9.81 5.02
C GLU A 131 8.45 9.00 3.73
N ALA A 132 8.40 9.63 2.55
CA ALA A 132 8.65 8.95 1.27
C ALA A 132 10.13 8.54 1.13
N ASP A 133 11.04 9.43 1.47
CA ASP A 133 12.50 9.22 1.48
C ASP A 133 12.90 8.12 2.46
N GLU A 134 12.23 8.02 3.61
CA GLU A 134 12.46 6.98 4.61
C GLU A 134 11.87 5.63 4.18
N ARG A 135 10.59 5.60 3.79
CA ARG A 135 9.81 4.36 3.72
C ARG A 135 9.85 3.64 2.38
N ILE A 136 9.86 4.38 1.28
CA ILE A 136 9.78 3.78 -0.07
C ILE A 136 11.03 2.96 -0.42
N PRO A 137 12.27 3.38 -0.09
CA PRO A 137 13.46 2.58 -0.37
C PRO A 137 13.38 1.18 0.25
N HIS A 138 12.89 1.06 1.48
CA HIS A 138 12.66 -0.25 2.12
C HIS A 138 11.67 -1.13 1.33
N LEU A 139 10.59 -0.56 0.78
CA LEU A 139 9.66 -1.29 -0.08
C LEU A 139 10.29 -1.72 -1.40
N LEU A 140 11.13 -0.88 -2.02
CA LEU A 140 11.83 -1.20 -3.27
C LEU A 140 12.81 -2.36 -3.07
N ASP A 141 13.52 -2.39 -1.94
CA ASP A 141 14.43 -3.47 -1.54
C ASP A 141 13.71 -4.77 -1.14
N THR A 142 12.40 -4.71 -0.85
CA THR A 142 11.63 -5.87 -0.42
C THR A 142 11.17 -6.70 -1.63
N PRO A 143 11.34 -8.04 -1.63
CA PRO A 143 10.76 -8.91 -2.65
C PRO A 143 9.23 -8.80 -2.66
N ALA A 144 8.65 -8.38 -3.78
CA ALA A 144 7.22 -8.14 -3.90
C ALA A 144 6.73 -8.50 -5.30
N ALA A 145 5.54 -9.10 -5.39
CA ALA A 145 4.84 -9.30 -6.66
C ALA A 145 4.24 -7.98 -7.18
N LEU A 146 3.86 -7.08 -6.26
CA LEU A 146 3.38 -5.74 -6.56
C LEU A 146 3.72 -4.80 -5.40
N ARG A 147 4.24 -3.60 -5.71
CA ARG A 147 4.56 -2.53 -4.77
C ARG A 147 3.58 -1.38 -4.93
N PHE A 148 2.89 -1.03 -3.85
CA PHE A 148 1.99 0.13 -3.87
C PHE A 148 2.29 1.13 -2.76
N VAL A 149 1.91 2.39 -2.99
CA VAL A 149 1.97 3.43 -1.97
C VAL A 149 0.56 3.92 -1.67
N VAL A 150 0.25 4.07 -0.39
CA VAL A 150 -0.90 4.86 0.06
C VAL A 150 -0.37 6.22 0.49
N TYR A 151 -0.54 7.21 -0.38
CA TYR A 151 -0.20 8.59 -0.10
C TYR A 151 -1.37 9.27 0.61
N GLU A 152 -1.15 9.67 1.86
CA GLU A 152 -2.10 10.45 2.67
C GLU A 152 -1.56 11.87 2.90
N PRO A 153 -1.86 12.81 1.99
CA PRO A 153 -1.09 14.05 1.89
C PRO A 153 -1.17 14.91 3.16
N THR A 154 0.01 15.24 3.68
CA THR A 154 0.26 16.26 4.72
C THR A 154 1.36 17.24 4.29
N GLY A 155 1.97 16.97 3.14
CA GLY A 155 2.93 17.80 2.41
C GLY A 155 3.15 17.17 1.03
N ALA A 156 3.71 17.92 0.09
CA ALA A 156 4.02 17.43 -1.26
C ALA A 156 5.01 16.25 -1.24
N VAL A 157 4.94 15.40 -2.26
CA VAL A 157 5.87 14.30 -2.52
C VAL A 157 6.25 14.30 -4.01
N ASP A 158 7.54 14.23 -4.27
CA ASP A 158 8.11 13.94 -5.58
C ASP A 158 8.65 12.51 -5.59
N PHE A 159 7.92 11.59 -6.22
CA PHE A 159 8.32 10.19 -6.33
C PHE A 159 9.38 9.96 -7.42
N LEU A 160 9.68 10.97 -8.25
CA LEU A 160 10.78 10.94 -9.20
C LEU A 160 12.11 11.27 -8.52
N TYR A 161 12.07 11.83 -7.30
CA TYR A 161 13.23 12.33 -6.59
C TYR A 161 13.12 12.01 -5.09
N LEU A 162 13.39 10.75 -4.75
CA LEU A 162 13.58 10.35 -3.36
C LEU A 162 15.04 10.50 -2.95
N GLN A 163 15.28 10.91 -1.71
CA GLN A 163 16.60 11.08 -1.11
C GLN A 163 16.74 10.25 0.18
N PRO A 164 16.86 8.91 0.09
CA PRO A 164 17.23 8.09 1.24
C PRO A 164 18.45 8.62 1.97
N VAL A 165 18.44 8.50 3.29
CA VAL A 165 19.56 8.91 4.14
C VAL A 165 20.74 7.94 4.00
N ASP A 166 20.47 6.64 3.86
CA ASP A 166 21.50 5.60 3.82
C ASP A 166 21.10 4.41 2.91
N PRO A 167 21.88 4.10 1.85
CA PRO A 167 22.93 4.94 1.29
C PRO A 167 22.33 6.21 0.64
N PRO A 168 23.01 7.37 0.69
CA PRO A 168 22.54 8.58 0.02
C PRO A 168 22.63 8.42 -1.51
N THR A 169 21.50 8.08 -2.13
CA THR A 169 21.34 7.95 -3.59
C THR A 169 20.01 8.57 -4.00
N GLU A 170 19.94 9.27 -5.13
CA GLU A 170 18.64 9.68 -5.67
C GLU A 170 17.94 8.46 -6.25
N ILE A 171 16.63 8.35 -6.02
CA ILE A 171 15.80 7.28 -6.58
C ILE A 171 14.60 7.91 -7.31
N ASP A 172 14.43 7.51 -8.56
CA ASP A 172 13.19 7.67 -9.30
C ASP A 172 12.34 6.42 -9.10
N ALA A 173 11.47 6.46 -8.10
CA ALA A 173 10.71 5.29 -7.65
C ALA A 173 9.60 4.88 -8.62
N ILE A 174 9.18 5.76 -9.53
CA ILE A 174 8.13 5.46 -10.51
C ILE A 174 8.75 4.92 -11.81
N ASN A 175 9.91 5.42 -12.23
CA ASN A 175 10.59 4.92 -13.43
C ASN A 175 11.57 3.76 -13.14
N GLY A 176 11.92 3.49 -11.88
CA GLY A 176 12.79 2.38 -11.50
C GLY A 176 14.26 2.64 -11.81
N THR A 177 14.74 3.86 -11.55
CA THR A 177 16.16 4.23 -11.76
C THR A 177 16.74 4.88 -10.52
N HIS A 178 18.05 4.78 -10.33
CA HIS A 178 18.74 5.38 -9.18
C HIS A 178 20.18 5.80 -9.52
N GLY A 179 20.70 6.79 -8.80
CA GLY A 179 22.08 7.26 -8.94
C GLY A 179 22.30 8.63 -8.30
N VAL A 180 23.53 9.13 -8.36
CA VAL A 180 23.91 10.43 -7.76
C VAL A 180 23.79 11.59 -8.76
N LEU A 181 23.72 11.30 -10.07
CA LEU A 181 23.58 12.29 -11.14
C LEU A 181 22.57 11.79 -12.18
N ARG A 182 21.83 12.72 -12.80
CA ARG A 182 20.94 12.43 -13.93
C ARG A 182 21.68 12.53 -15.28
N PRO A 183 21.41 11.64 -16.26
CA PRO A 183 20.54 10.46 -16.15
C PRO A 183 21.14 9.44 -15.18
N HIS A 184 20.28 8.84 -14.35
CA HIS A 184 20.66 7.86 -13.33
C HIS A 184 21.46 6.71 -13.93
N GLY A 185 22.49 6.25 -13.21
CA GLY A 185 23.41 5.21 -13.68
C GLY A 185 22.95 3.77 -13.43
N GLY A 186 21.96 3.57 -12.54
CA GLY A 186 21.47 2.24 -12.16
C GLY A 186 19.97 2.07 -12.34
N THR A 187 19.52 0.82 -12.41
CA THR A 187 18.11 0.41 -12.42
C THR A 187 17.75 -0.23 -11.09
N CYS A 188 16.56 0.07 -10.57
CA CYS A 188 16.04 -0.53 -9.34
C CYS A 188 14.59 -1.01 -9.54
N ALA A 189 14.03 -1.63 -8.50
CA ALA A 189 12.59 -1.85 -8.45
C ALA A 189 11.83 -0.52 -8.53
N LYS A 190 10.56 -0.58 -8.96
CA LYS A 190 9.68 0.58 -9.06
C LYS A 190 8.34 0.35 -8.37
N LEU A 191 7.60 1.44 -8.19
CA LEU A 191 6.22 1.42 -7.74
C LEU A 191 5.28 0.99 -8.87
N ASP A 192 4.35 0.11 -8.55
CA ASP A 192 3.39 -0.45 -9.51
C ASP A 192 2.02 0.22 -9.40
N TRP A 193 1.72 0.87 -8.27
CA TRP A 193 0.43 1.52 -8.03
C TRP A 193 0.51 2.59 -6.94
N ILE A 194 -0.10 3.76 -7.18
CA ILE A 194 -0.21 4.82 -6.17
C ILE A 194 -1.68 5.09 -5.86
N ILE A 195 -2.04 5.02 -4.59
CA ILE A 195 -3.36 5.34 -4.05
C ILE A 195 -3.24 6.66 -3.28
N ILE A 196 -4.01 7.67 -3.69
CA ILE A 196 -4.03 8.97 -3.01
C ILE A 196 -5.31 9.08 -2.20
N GLN A 197 -5.19 9.42 -0.92
CA GLN A 197 -6.34 9.57 -0.02
C GLN A 197 -6.11 10.67 1.02
N GLY A 198 -6.94 11.71 1.00
CA GLY A 198 -6.96 12.71 2.07
C GLY A 198 -7.40 12.11 3.40
N GLN A 199 -6.84 12.63 4.50
CA GLN A 199 -7.20 12.17 5.85
C GLN A 199 -8.68 12.44 6.16
N THR A 200 -9.29 11.55 6.94
CA THR A 200 -10.71 11.62 7.29
C THR A 200 -10.93 11.75 8.79
N GLY A 201 -11.97 12.47 9.21
CA GLY A 201 -12.39 12.61 10.60
C GLY A 201 -12.10 13.98 11.19
N ARG A 202 -12.53 14.20 12.44
CA ARG A 202 -12.48 15.52 13.10
C ARG A 202 -11.07 16.11 13.26
N LYS A 203 -10.05 15.25 13.31
CA LYS A 203 -8.63 15.63 13.44
C LYS A 203 -7.88 15.54 12.09
N ALA A 204 -8.59 15.37 10.97
CA ALA A 204 -7.96 15.30 9.66
C ALA A 204 -7.20 16.60 9.37
N LYS A 205 -5.95 16.49 8.96
CA LYS A 205 -5.15 17.65 8.57
C LYS A 205 -5.74 18.29 7.30
N PRO A 206 -5.62 19.62 7.12
CA PRO A 206 -5.89 20.27 5.85
C PRO A 206 -5.08 19.64 4.73
N CYS A 207 -5.69 19.49 3.57
CA CYS A 207 -5.13 18.75 2.45
C CYS A 207 -5.15 19.61 1.18
N ASP A 208 -3.99 19.97 0.64
CA ASP A 208 -3.93 20.74 -0.61
C ASP A 208 -4.18 19.81 -1.81
N VAL A 209 -5.21 20.13 -2.60
CA VAL A 209 -5.59 19.35 -3.77
C VAL A 209 -4.54 19.43 -4.88
N ASP A 210 -3.67 20.45 -4.88
CA ASP A 210 -2.55 20.52 -5.83
C ASP A 210 -1.50 19.41 -5.60
N TRP A 211 -1.37 18.89 -4.37
CA TRP A 211 -0.52 17.72 -4.12
C TRP A 211 -1.07 16.46 -4.79
N PHE A 212 -2.39 16.32 -4.90
CA PHE A 212 -3.01 15.22 -5.67
C PHE A 212 -2.66 15.36 -7.14
N ARG A 213 -2.86 16.56 -7.71
CA ARG A 213 -2.60 16.83 -9.13
C ARG A 213 -1.15 16.55 -9.50
N SER A 214 -0.20 17.01 -8.67
CA SER A 214 1.22 16.77 -8.88
C SER A 214 1.52 15.27 -9.00
N VAL A 215 1.04 14.45 -8.06
CA VAL A 215 1.26 13.00 -8.09
C VAL A 215 0.55 12.34 -9.26
N VAL A 216 -0.67 12.79 -9.62
CA VAL A 216 -1.39 12.28 -10.79
C VAL A 216 -0.60 12.51 -12.07
N GLU A 217 0.00 13.69 -12.24
CA GLU A 217 0.83 13.99 -13.41
C GLU A 217 2.15 13.20 -13.40
N GLN A 218 2.79 13.01 -12.24
CA GLN A 218 3.96 12.13 -12.11
C GLN A 218 3.63 10.69 -12.56
N CYS A 219 2.53 10.12 -12.05
CA CYS A 219 2.05 8.78 -12.43
C CYS A 219 1.74 8.67 -13.92
N LYS A 220 1.04 9.67 -14.47
CA LYS A 220 0.67 9.72 -15.89
C LYS A 220 1.88 9.77 -16.79
N ALA A 221 2.89 10.58 -16.44
CA ALA A 221 4.13 10.72 -17.22
C ALA A 221 4.93 9.41 -17.27
N ALA A 222 4.85 8.58 -16.24
CA ALA A 222 5.58 7.32 -16.11
C ALA A 222 4.73 6.06 -16.32
N GLU A 223 3.48 6.23 -16.77
CA GLU A 223 2.52 5.14 -17.01
C GLU A 223 2.25 4.22 -15.80
N VAL A 224 2.33 4.76 -14.58
CA VAL A 224 1.99 4.04 -13.35
C VAL A 224 0.52 4.29 -12.99
N PRO A 225 -0.28 3.23 -12.76
CA PRO A 225 -1.67 3.38 -12.33
C PRO A 225 -1.79 4.25 -11.08
N CYS A 226 -2.74 5.19 -11.11
CA CYS A 226 -3.07 6.05 -9.99
C CYS A 226 -4.55 5.98 -9.61
N PHE A 227 -4.84 5.92 -8.31
CA PHE A 227 -6.19 5.85 -7.77
C PHE A 227 -6.44 6.92 -6.70
N VAL A 228 -7.28 7.90 -7.01
CA VAL A 228 -7.77 8.88 -6.03
C VAL A 228 -8.97 8.28 -5.31
N ARG A 229 -8.79 7.96 -4.02
CA ARG A 229 -9.82 7.31 -3.20
C ARG A 229 -10.77 8.31 -2.55
N GLY A 230 -10.27 9.48 -2.19
CA GLY A 230 -11.05 10.53 -1.54
C GLY A 230 -10.20 11.74 -1.24
N LEU A 231 -10.81 12.93 -1.27
CA LEU A 231 -10.12 14.19 -0.96
C LEU A 231 -9.93 14.42 0.55
N GLY A 232 -10.55 13.59 1.39
CA GLY A 232 -10.50 13.73 2.85
C GLY A 232 -11.55 14.71 3.37
N SER A 233 -11.47 15.04 4.67
CA SER A 233 -12.47 15.89 5.35
C SER A 233 -12.20 17.39 5.24
N HIS A 234 -10.96 17.81 4.94
CA HIS A 234 -10.58 19.23 4.88
C HIS A 234 -9.76 19.58 3.63
N PRO A 235 -10.29 19.35 2.41
CA PRO A 235 -9.60 19.73 1.19
C PRO A 235 -9.63 21.24 0.96
N PHE A 236 -8.51 21.78 0.49
CA PHE A 236 -8.42 23.17 0.03
C PHE A 236 -7.56 23.24 -1.25
N CYS A 237 -7.64 24.38 -1.93
CA CYS A 237 -6.81 24.67 -3.10
C CYS A 237 -5.88 25.84 -2.76
N GLY A 238 -4.57 25.59 -2.69
CA GLY A 238 -3.55 26.65 -2.65
C GLY A 238 -3.33 27.27 -4.04
N LYS A 239 -2.54 28.34 -4.15
CA LYS A 239 -1.79 28.60 -5.39
C LYS A 239 -0.38 28.08 -5.19
N TYR A 240 0.09 27.24 -6.10
CA TYR A 240 1.50 27.17 -6.45
C TYR A 240 1.89 28.47 -7.18
N GLU A 241 2.45 29.46 -6.49
CA GLU A 241 3.24 30.47 -7.18
C GLU A 241 4.63 29.91 -7.40
N HIS A 242 4.94 29.54 -8.65
CA HIS A 242 6.31 29.34 -9.12
C HIS A 242 7.06 30.68 -8.97
N ALA A 243 7.53 31.00 -7.76
CA ALA A 243 8.62 31.94 -7.61
C ALA A 243 9.87 31.25 -8.16
N LEU A 244 10.22 31.57 -9.40
CA LEU A 244 11.51 31.28 -10.00
C LEU A 244 12.64 31.47 -8.96
N GLY A 245 13.15 30.38 -8.38
CA GLY A 245 14.44 30.37 -7.69
C GLY A 245 14.49 30.31 -6.17
N LEU A 246 13.41 29.99 -5.44
CA LEU A 246 13.50 29.79 -3.97
C LEU A 246 13.20 28.34 -3.57
N ARG A 247 14.18 27.70 -2.94
CA ARG A 247 14.18 26.29 -2.52
C ARG A 247 13.27 25.97 -1.31
N GLU A 248 12.58 26.95 -0.74
CA GLU A 248 11.69 26.73 0.40
C GLU A 248 10.48 27.68 0.32
N ALA A 249 9.28 27.12 0.12
CA ALA A 249 8.03 27.86 0.17
C ALA A 249 7.51 27.87 1.63
N THR A 250 7.63 29.01 2.31
CA THR A 250 7.27 29.15 3.74
C THR A 250 5.89 29.77 4.01
N ALA A 251 5.05 30.01 2.99
CA ALA A 251 3.69 30.51 3.19
C ALA A 251 2.69 29.99 2.13
N TYR A 252 1.78 29.10 2.55
CA TYR A 252 0.60 28.70 1.77
C TYR A 252 -0.53 29.70 2.05
N THR A 253 -0.94 30.48 1.06
CA THR A 253 -2.23 31.17 1.10
C THR A 253 -3.29 30.27 0.48
N ALA A 254 -4.12 29.63 1.32
CA ALA A 254 -5.27 28.87 0.86
C ALA A 254 -6.19 29.81 0.06
N ARG A 255 -6.42 29.50 -1.22
CA ARG A 255 -7.21 30.35 -2.12
C ARG A 255 -8.70 30.20 -1.82
N CYS A 256 -9.16 28.96 -1.60
CA CYS A 256 -10.54 28.61 -1.30
C CYS A 256 -10.59 27.28 -0.51
N SER A 257 -11.44 27.17 0.50
CA SER A 257 -11.91 25.86 0.99
C SER A 257 -12.79 25.23 -0.08
N MET A 258 -12.66 23.92 -0.30
CA MET A 258 -13.56 23.20 -1.18
C MET A 258 -14.81 22.76 -0.41
N ASP A 259 -15.99 23.00 -0.99
CA ASP A 259 -17.27 22.52 -0.43
C ASP A 259 -17.40 21.01 -0.67
N VAL A 260 -16.74 20.23 0.18
CA VAL A 260 -16.88 18.78 0.24
C VAL A 260 -17.74 18.44 1.45
N HIS A 261 -18.97 18.03 1.20
CA HIS A 261 -19.97 17.75 2.24
C HIS A 261 -19.91 16.29 2.69
N HIS A 262 -19.44 15.39 1.83
CA HIS A 262 -19.27 13.99 2.20
C HIS A 262 -18.23 13.88 3.34
N PRO A 263 -18.54 13.26 4.50
CA PRO A 263 -17.67 13.29 5.69
C PRO A 263 -16.24 12.75 5.48
N LYS A 264 -16.07 11.84 4.50
CA LYS A 264 -14.79 11.26 4.09
C LYS A 264 -14.20 11.85 2.80
N GLY A 265 -14.89 12.81 2.17
CA GLY A 265 -14.60 13.31 0.83
C GLY A 265 -14.54 12.20 -0.21
N ALA A 266 -15.41 11.19 -0.09
CA ALA A 266 -15.38 9.97 -0.90
C ALA A 266 -16.39 9.99 -2.06
N ASP A 267 -17.21 11.04 -2.15
CA ASP A 267 -18.17 11.24 -3.26
C ASP A 267 -17.47 11.95 -4.43
N PRO A 268 -17.19 11.26 -5.54
CA PRO A 268 -16.49 11.86 -6.68
C PRO A 268 -17.26 13.00 -7.33
N SER A 269 -18.58 13.09 -7.15
CA SER A 269 -19.41 14.17 -7.70
C SER A 269 -19.09 15.55 -7.10
N GLU A 270 -18.47 15.58 -5.93
CA GLU A 270 -18.01 16.78 -5.23
C GLU A 270 -16.59 17.20 -5.64
N TRP A 271 -15.88 16.39 -6.44
CA TRP A 271 -14.46 16.61 -6.76
C TRP A 271 -14.27 17.40 -8.05
N PRO A 272 -13.11 18.08 -8.21
CA PRO A 272 -12.66 18.60 -9.49
C PRO A 272 -12.67 17.53 -10.58
N GLU A 273 -13.02 17.91 -11.81
CA GLU A 273 -13.18 16.97 -12.93
C GLU A 273 -11.90 16.18 -13.22
N ASP A 274 -10.75 16.84 -13.10
CA ASP A 274 -9.42 16.28 -13.30
C ASP A 274 -9.08 15.15 -12.32
N LEU A 275 -9.63 15.17 -11.10
CA LEU A 275 -9.38 14.14 -10.09
C LEU A 275 -10.48 13.08 -10.01
N ARG A 276 -11.73 13.44 -10.36
CA ARG A 276 -12.90 12.53 -10.32
C ARG A 276 -12.68 11.22 -11.09
N ARG A 277 -11.95 11.30 -12.21
CA ARG A 277 -11.75 10.19 -13.14
C ARG A 277 -10.48 9.37 -12.87
N VAL A 278 -9.66 9.77 -11.91
CA VAL A 278 -8.40 9.08 -11.58
C VAL A 278 -8.69 7.87 -10.69
N ARG A 279 -9.03 6.74 -11.33
CA ARG A 279 -9.40 5.49 -10.64
C ARG A 279 -8.80 4.27 -11.33
N GLN A 280 -7.53 4.37 -11.71
CA GLN A 280 -6.81 3.30 -12.40
C GLN A 280 -6.37 2.23 -11.41
N PHE A 281 -6.42 0.99 -11.85
CA PHE A 281 -5.99 -0.17 -11.08
C PHE A 281 -4.84 -0.87 -11.80
N PRO A 282 -3.96 -1.57 -11.06
CA PRO A 282 -2.96 -2.44 -11.68
C PRO A 282 -3.63 -3.60 -12.42
N LYS A 283 -2.93 -4.13 -13.43
CA LYS A 283 -3.38 -5.29 -14.20
C LYS A 283 -3.71 -6.45 -13.26
N GLY A 284 -4.87 -7.08 -13.46
CA GLY A 284 -5.36 -8.19 -12.62
C GLY A 284 -6.32 -7.79 -11.49
N MET A 285 -6.46 -6.50 -11.17
CA MET A 285 -7.46 -6.02 -10.19
C MET A 285 -8.82 -5.68 -10.80
N GLU A 286 -8.91 -5.59 -12.13
CA GLU A 286 -10.10 -5.12 -12.84
C GLU A 286 -11.32 -5.95 -12.43
N VAL A 287 -12.33 -5.31 -11.82
CA VAL A 287 -13.62 -5.94 -11.57
C VAL A 287 -14.28 -6.10 -12.93
N GLN A 288 -14.44 -7.33 -13.42
CA GLN A 288 -15.31 -7.56 -14.57
C GLN A 288 -16.72 -7.08 -14.19
N PRO A 289 -17.37 -6.27 -15.04
CA PRO A 289 -18.66 -5.65 -14.74
C PRO A 289 -19.76 -6.66 -14.41
#